data_AF-A0A2C9L1E7-F1
#
_entry.id   AF-A0A2C9L1E7-F1
#
_cell.length_a   1.000
_cell.length_b   1.000
_cell.length_c   1.000
_cell.angle_alpha   90.00
_cell.angle_beta   90.00
_cell.angle_gamma   90.00
#
_symmetry.space_group_name_H-M   'P 1'
#
loop_
_entity.id
_entity.type
_entity.pdbx_description
1 polymer ?
#
loop_
_entity_poly.entity_id
_entity_poly.type
_entity_poly.pdbx_seq_one_letter_code
_entity_poly.pdbx_strand_id
1 'polypeptide(L)'
;MCNQLVRVWCSSLVLLMLSPGADTLTPSDYMKMRSEMIDDDESSRIGANLVLSAAELKVNSIFMKEKRAMIESSLINRTIYSPSTSFYYSKSEIDQTYLYQLIHRMPKGFNSS
;
A
#
# COMPACT_ATOMS: atom_id res chain seq x y z
N MET A 1 49.48 -41.39 20.70
CA MET A 1 48.57 -40.28 21.07
C MET A 1 48.23 -39.34 19.89
N CYS A 2 48.61 -39.65 18.64
CA CYS A 2 48.35 -38.80 17.46
C CYS A 2 46.94 -39.04 16.82
N ASN A 3 46.32 -40.21 17.03
CA ASN A 3 45.07 -40.58 16.37
C ASN A 3 43.78 -40.13 17.10
N GLN A 4 43.88 -39.65 18.35
CA GLN A 4 42.70 -39.21 19.13
C GLN A 4 42.25 -37.81 18.69
N LEU A 5 43.20 -36.92 18.37
CA LEU A 5 42.92 -35.52 18.01
C LEU A 5 42.27 -35.40 16.62
N VAL A 6 42.71 -36.19 15.64
CA VAL A 6 42.13 -36.17 14.28
C VAL A 6 40.65 -36.58 14.28
N ARG A 7 40.26 -37.53 15.15
CA ARG A 7 38.86 -38.01 15.23
C ARG A 7 37.91 -36.99 15.84
N VAL A 8 38.38 -36.20 16.82
CA VAL A 8 37.59 -35.12 17.45
C VAL A 8 37.43 -33.94 16.50
N TRP A 9 38.49 -33.59 15.75
CA TRP A 9 38.43 -32.55 14.74
C TRP A 9 37.51 -32.92 13.56
N CYS A 10 37.49 -34.19 13.14
CA CYS A 10 36.60 -34.66 12.08
C CYS A 10 35.13 -34.71 12.54
N SER A 11 34.87 -35.10 13.80
CA SER A 11 33.51 -35.13 14.35
C SER A 11 32.93 -33.72 14.58
N SER A 12 33.78 -32.75 14.93
CA SER A 12 33.38 -31.34 15.07
C SER A 12 33.11 -30.67 13.71
N LEU A 13 33.85 -31.05 12.65
CA LEU A 13 33.65 -30.55 11.29
C LEU A 13 32.34 -31.06 10.66
N VAL A 14 31.92 -32.29 10.98
CA VAL A 14 30.68 -32.90 10.47
C VAL A 14 29.43 -32.23 11.09
N LEU A 15 29.50 -31.74 12.33
CA LEU A 15 28.39 -31.02 12.96
C LEU A 15 28.17 -29.60 12.41
N LEU A 16 29.17 -28.99 11.77
CA LEU A 16 29.07 -27.64 11.19
C LEU A 16 28.43 -27.62 9.79
N MET A 17 28.27 -28.78 9.14
CA MET A 17 27.65 -28.92 7.81
C MET A 17 26.15 -29.15 7.86
N LEU A 18 25.56 -29.33 9.05
CA LEU A 18 24.14 -29.58 9.26
C LEU A 18 23.42 -28.30 9.72
N SER A 19 23.74 -27.16 9.10
CA SER A 19 22.86 -25.99 9.18
C SER A 19 21.61 -26.29 8.34
N PRO A 20 20.39 -26.20 8.89
CA PRO A 20 19.20 -26.10 8.06
C PRO A 20 19.39 -24.90 7.11
N GLY A 21 19.06 -25.13 5.84
CA GLY A 21 19.33 -24.21 4.75
C GLY A 21 18.72 -22.84 4.99
N ALA A 22 19.36 -21.81 4.44
CA ALA A 22 18.75 -20.50 4.31
C ALA A 22 17.37 -20.66 3.68
N ASP A 23 16.32 -20.16 4.34
CA ASP A 23 14.99 -20.07 3.78
C ASP A 23 15.05 -19.18 2.53
N THR A 24 15.25 -19.79 1.36
CA THR A 24 15.13 -19.09 0.09
C THR A 24 13.66 -18.85 -0.15
N LEU A 25 13.18 -17.68 0.27
CA LEU A 25 11.83 -17.19 -0.03
C LEU A 25 11.58 -17.36 -1.54
N THR A 26 10.67 -18.26 -1.89
CA THR A 26 10.33 -18.44 -3.31
C THR A 26 9.59 -17.20 -3.81
N PRO A 27 9.67 -16.87 -5.11
CA PRO A 27 8.90 -15.76 -5.66
C PRO A 27 7.39 -15.87 -5.37
N SER A 28 6.85 -17.09 -5.29
CA SER A 28 5.46 -17.35 -4.91
C SER A 28 5.17 -17.03 -3.44
N ASP A 29 6.06 -17.41 -2.52
CA ASP A 29 5.89 -17.13 -1.09
C ASP A 29 5.99 -15.62 -0.82
N TYR A 30 6.89 -14.93 -1.52
CA TYR A 30 6.99 -13.48 -1.47
C TYR A 30 5.71 -12.80 -1.97
N MET A 31 5.18 -13.23 -3.13
CA MET A 31 3.96 -12.64 -3.69
C MET A 31 2.75 -12.88 -2.79
N LYS A 32 2.67 -14.06 -2.14
CA LYS A 32 1.62 -14.38 -1.18
C LYS A 32 1.70 -13.49 0.06
N MET A 33 2.87 -13.36 0.66
CA MET A 33 3.07 -12.47 1.81
C MET A 33 2.76 -11.01 1.44
N ARG A 34 3.13 -10.60 0.23
CA ARG A 34 2.82 -9.26 -0.29
C ARG A 34 1.32 -9.03 -0.45
N SER A 35 0.56 -9.99 -0.98
CA SER A 35 -0.90 -9.85 -1.09
C SER A 35 -1.54 -9.81 0.29
N GLU A 36 -1.11 -10.66 1.23
CA GLU A 36 -1.63 -10.67 2.61
C GLU A 36 -1.43 -9.31 3.29
N MET A 37 -0.24 -8.70 3.17
CA MET A 37 0.01 -7.36 3.72
C MET A 37 -0.87 -6.27 3.07
N ILE A 38 -1.12 -6.35 1.77
CA ILE A 38 -1.99 -5.39 1.07
C ILE A 38 -3.44 -5.56 1.54
N ASP A 39 -3.92 -6.79 1.67
CA ASP A 39 -5.28 -7.09 2.11
C ASP A 39 -5.50 -6.66 3.57
N ASP A 40 -4.50 -6.86 4.44
CA ASP A 40 -4.50 -6.41 5.83
C ASP A 40 -4.55 -4.87 5.92
N ASP A 41 -3.75 -4.17 5.11
CA ASP A 41 -3.78 -2.71 5.02
C ASP A 41 -5.12 -2.21 4.48
N GLU A 42 -5.67 -2.85 3.45
CA GLU A 42 -6.95 -2.47 2.86
C GLU A 42 -8.11 -2.65 3.83
N SER A 43 -8.15 -3.76 4.57
CA SER A 43 -9.18 -4.06 5.57
C SER A 43 -9.10 -3.17 6.81
N SER A 44 -7.91 -2.67 7.15
CA SER A 44 -7.68 -1.78 8.29
C SER A 44 -8.08 -0.31 8.03
N ARG A 45 -8.35 0.07 6.77
CA ARG A 45 -8.67 1.45 6.40
C ARG A 45 -10.08 1.85 6.83
N ILE A 46 -10.24 3.15 7.09
CA ILE A 46 -11.54 3.74 7.42
C ILE A 46 -12.52 3.46 6.28
N GLY A 47 -13.65 2.84 6.62
CA GLY A 47 -14.71 2.50 5.66
C GLY A 47 -14.49 1.22 4.86
N ALA A 48 -13.48 0.41 5.16
CA ALA A 48 -13.21 -0.86 4.45
C ALA A 48 -14.36 -1.88 4.56
N ASN A 49 -15.05 -1.88 5.71
CA ASN A 49 -16.18 -2.79 5.96
C ASN A 49 -17.52 -2.32 5.37
N LEU A 50 -17.52 -1.24 4.58
CA LEU A 50 -18.74 -0.73 3.93
C LEU A 50 -19.05 -1.55 2.67
N VAL A 51 -20.23 -2.17 2.64
CA VAL A 51 -20.70 -2.89 1.45
C VAL A 51 -21.34 -1.90 0.48
N LEU A 52 -20.68 -1.67 -0.65
CA LEU A 52 -21.14 -0.76 -1.69
C LEU A 52 -22.18 -1.45 -2.60
N SER A 53 -23.26 -0.74 -2.90
CA SER A 53 -24.23 -1.14 -3.95
C SER A 53 -23.64 -1.00 -5.35
N ALA A 54 -24.30 -1.57 -6.36
CA ALA A 54 -23.85 -1.47 -7.76
C ALA A 54 -23.76 -0.02 -8.27
N ALA A 55 -24.66 0.86 -7.83
CA ALA A 55 -24.63 2.28 -8.18
C ALA A 55 -23.43 2.99 -7.51
N GLU A 56 -23.18 2.71 -6.23
CA GLU A 56 -22.06 3.27 -5.49
C GLU A 56 -20.72 2.78 -6.02
N LEU A 57 -20.61 1.52 -6.42
CA LEU A 57 -19.42 0.98 -7.08
C LEU A 57 -19.09 1.72 -8.38
N LYS A 58 -20.12 2.05 -9.18
CA LYS A 58 -19.94 2.83 -10.41
C LYS A 58 -19.41 4.23 -10.08
N VAL A 59 -20.02 4.92 -9.11
CA VAL A 59 -19.57 6.26 -8.69
C VAL A 59 -18.16 6.20 -8.10
N ASN A 60 -17.85 5.19 -7.28
CA ASN A 60 -16.53 4.98 -6.70
C ASN A 60 -15.46 4.77 -7.78
N SER A 61 -15.78 4.01 -8.85
CA SER A 61 -14.84 3.82 -9.97
C SER A 61 -14.48 5.13 -10.67
N ILE A 62 -15.46 6.02 -10.86
CA ILE A 62 -15.26 7.35 -11.44
C ILE A 62 -14.44 8.21 -10.48
N PHE A 63 -14.82 8.24 -9.21
CA PHE A 63 -14.12 8.99 -8.17
C PHE A 63 -12.64 8.59 -8.07
N MET A 64 -12.35 7.29 -8.03
CA MET A 64 -10.99 6.77 -7.93
C MET A 64 -10.17 7.03 -9.21
N LYS A 65 -10.81 6.99 -10.38
CA LYS A 65 -10.17 7.37 -11.65
C LYS A 65 -9.71 8.82 -11.62
N GLU A 66 -10.60 9.74 -11.25
CA GLU A 66 -10.30 11.18 -11.18
C GLU A 66 -9.22 11.49 -10.12
N LYS A 67 -9.29 10.83 -8.96
CA LYS A 67 -8.26 10.91 -7.92
C LYS A 67 -6.89 10.48 -8.46
N ARG A 68 -6.81 9.35 -9.15
CA ARG A 68 -5.55 8.85 -9.72
C ARG A 68 -5.03 9.78 -10.81
N ALA A 69 -5.89 10.24 -11.71
CA ALA A 69 -5.51 11.17 -12.78
C ALA A 69 -4.89 12.46 -12.22
N MET A 70 -5.48 13.03 -11.16
CA MET A 70 -4.93 14.22 -10.48
C MET A 70 -3.53 13.95 -9.94
N ILE A 71 -3.34 12.84 -9.22
CA ILE A 71 -2.02 12.47 -8.65
C ILE A 71 -1.01 12.22 -9.77
N GLU A 72 -1.38 11.41 -10.76
CA GLU A 72 -0.49 11.05 -11.87
C GLU A 72 -0.08 12.26 -12.71
N SER A 73 -1.01 13.20 -12.99
CA SER A 73 -0.68 14.44 -13.69
C SER A 73 0.35 15.28 -12.94
N SER A 74 0.31 15.29 -11.61
CA SER A 74 1.29 16.01 -10.79
C SER A 74 2.66 15.35 -10.82
N LEU A 75 2.69 14.00 -10.79
CA LEU A 75 3.93 13.21 -10.85
C LEU A 75 4.61 13.30 -12.22
N ILE A 76 3.87 13.10 -13.31
CA ILE A 76 4.42 13.07 -14.68
C ILE A 76 4.88 14.47 -15.09
N ASN A 77 4.04 15.48 -14.92
CA ASN A 77 4.35 16.83 -15.38
C ASN A 77 5.29 17.58 -14.43
N ARG A 78 5.65 16.97 -13.28
CA ARG A 78 6.35 17.63 -12.16
C ARG A 78 5.68 18.93 -11.74
N THR A 79 4.36 18.95 -11.86
CA THR A 79 3.54 20.12 -11.52
C THR A 79 3.15 20.08 -10.06
N ILE A 80 2.68 21.21 -9.56
CA ILE A 80 2.26 21.35 -8.18
C ILE A 80 1.04 20.45 -7.93
N TYR A 81 1.15 19.54 -6.95
CA TYR A 81 -0.01 18.84 -6.41
C TYR A 81 -0.69 19.76 -5.39
N SER A 82 -1.85 20.31 -5.75
CA SER A 82 -2.55 21.33 -4.97
C SER A 82 -2.79 20.97 -3.48
N PRO A 83 -3.00 19.69 -3.09
CA PRO A 83 -3.08 19.30 -1.67
C PRO A 83 -1.74 19.33 -0.91
N SER A 84 -0.60 19.36 -1.59
CA SER A 84 0.73 19.47 -0.96
C SER A 84 1.16 20.92 -0.71
N THR A 85 0.48 21.90 -1.28
CA THR A 85 0.78 23.32 -1.07
C THR A 85 -0.12 23.94 -0.01
N SER A 86 0.29 25.11 0.51
CA SER A 86 -0.50 25.84 1.48
C SER A 86 -1.89 26.17 0.94
N PHE A 87 -2.91 25.89 1.75
CA PHE A 87 -4.32 26.01 1.41
C PHE A 87 -4.70 27.39 0.83
N TYR A 88 -4.08 28.46 1.33
CA TYR A 88 -4.36 29.81 0.86
C TYR A 88 -4.08 30.01 -0.63
N TYR A 89 -3.07 29.33 -1.17
CA TYR A 89 -2.69 29.42 -2.57
C TYR A 89 -3.41 28.39 -3.43
N SER A 90 -3.64 27.18 -2.92
CA SER A 90 -4.25 26.09 -3.67
C SER A 90 -5.77 26.08 -3.67
N LYS A 91 -6.43 26.90 -2.85
CA LYS A 91 -7.89 26.92 -2.76
C LYS A 91 -8.58 27.14 -4.11
N SER A 92 -8.17 28.17 -4.86
CA SER A 92 -8.79 28.51 -6.14
C SER A 92 -8.64 27.38 -7.18
N GLU A 93 -7.50 26.70 -7.17
CA GLU A 93 -7.24 25.55 -8.04
C GLU A 93 -8.08 24.34 -7.63
N ILE A 94 -8.13 24.03 -6.32
CA ILE A 94 -8.91 22.92 -5.77
C ILE A 94 -10.40 23.10 -6.11
N ASP A 95 -10.95 24.30 -5.94
CA ASP A 95 -12.35 24.61 -6.19
C ASP A 95 -12.76 24.34 -7.66
N GLN A 96 -11.82 24.46 -8.60
CA GLN A 96 -12.04 24.20 -10.02
C GLN A 96 -11.98 22.71 -10.39
N THR A 97 -11.42 21.86 -9.53
CA THR A 97 -11.28 20.43 -9.84
C THR A 97 -12.63 19.72 -9.82
N TYR A 98 -12.84 18.82 -10.78
CA TYR A 98 -14.04 17.97 -10.82
C TYR A 98 -14.16 17.09 -9.56
N LEU A 99 -13.04 16.61 -9.03
CA LEU A 99 -12.99 15.83 -7.80
C LEU A 99 -13.54 16.63 -6.61
N TYR A 100 -13.17 17.91 -6.47
CA TYR A 100 -13.71 18.77 -5.42
C TYR A 100 -15.21 19.00 -5.58
N GLN A 101 -15.69 19.28 -6.78
CA GLN A 101 -17.13 19.46 -7.05
C GLN A 101 -17.93 18.20 -6.69
N LEU A 102 -17.38 17.02 -6.97
CA LEU A 102 -17.98 15.75 -6.58
C LEU A 102 -18.01 15.60 -5.05
N ILE A 103 -16.92 15.94 -4.36
CA ILE A 103 -16.84 15.94 -2.89
C ILE A 103 -17.85 16.91 -2.28
N HIS A 104 -18.02 18.09 -2.88
CA HIS A 104 -18.90 19.14 -2.40
C HIS A 104 -20.38 18.75 -2.49
N ARG A 105 -20.76 17.97 -3.50
CA ARG A 105 -22.14 17.45 -3.67
C ARG A 105 -22.49 16.29 -2.74
N MET A 106 -21.50 15.67 -2.08
CA MET A 106 -21.77 14.57 -1.17
C MET A 106 -22.47 15.07 0.11
N PRO A 107 -23.50 14.37 0.62
CA PRO A 107 -24.08 14.70 1.90
C PRO A 107 -23.05 14.44 3.01
N LYS A 108 -22.54 15.49 3.66
CA LYS A 108 -21.47 15.42 4.67
C LYS A 108 -21.94 15.08 6.09
N GLY A 109 -23.21 14.72 6.24
CA GLY A 109 -23.80 14.46 7.56
C GLY A 109 -24.16 15.76 8.29
N PHE A 110 -23.80 15.85 9.57
CA PHE A 110 -24.37 16.77 10.56
C PHE A 110 -23.98 18.24 10.34
N ASN A 111 -24.58 18.87 9.35
CA ASN A 111 -24.71 20.31 9.25
C ASN A 111 -26.06 20.65 8.61
N SER A 112 -27.10 20.43 9.41
CA SER A 112 -28.33 21.23 9.39
C SER A 112 -28.06 22.53 10.16
N SER A 113 -27.66 23.60 9.49
CA SER A 113 -27.79 25.01 9.90
C SER A 113 -27.46 25.91 8.72
#